data_AF-A0A7V4S358-F1
#
_entry.id   AF-A0A7V4S358-F1
#
_cell.length_a   1.000
_cell.length_b   1.000
_cell.length_c   1.000
_cell.angle_alpha   90.00
_cell.angle_beta   90.00
_cell.angle_gamma   90.00
#
_symmetry.space_group_name_H-M   'P 1'
#
loop_
_entity.id
_entity.type
_entity.pdbx_description
1 polymer ?
#
loop_
_entity_poly.entity_id
_entity_poly.type
_entity_poly.pdbx_seq_one_letter_code
_entity_poly.pdbx_strand_id
1 'polypeptide(L)' 'MTDIFKIIGALGILLISVGIVTKKRKTQDIYYIFGGICLEIYSIHIGDLIFIILQIIFTLTAVYDFIKIQFFQKQ' A
#
# COMPACT_ATOMS: atom_id res chain seq x y z
N MET A 1 -4.95 -9.04 -21.78
CA MET A 1 -3.90 -8.21 -21.12
C MET A 1 -4.46 -7.36 -19.97
N THR A 2 -5.72 -6.89 -20.04
CA THR A 2 -6.40 -6.13 -18.98
C THR A 2 -6.66 -6.91 -17.68
N ASP A 3 -6.76 -8.23 -17.75
CA ASP A 3 -7.13 -9.04 -16.57
C ASP A 3 -6.00 -9.14 -15.54
N ILE A 4 -4.74 -9.13 -16.00
CA ILE A 4 -3.57 -9.18 -15.10
C ILE A 4 -3.50 -7.93 -14.23
N PHE A 5 -3.75 -6.74 -14.81
CA PHE A 5 -3.77 -5.50 -14.04
C PHE A 5 -4.94 -5.45 -13.05
N LYS A 6 -6.13 -5.95 -13.43
CA LYS A 6 -7.25 -6.09 -12.50
C LYS A 6 -6.93 -7.04 -11.34
N ILE A 7 -6.23 -8.15 -11.60
CA ILE A 7 -5.76 -9.06 -10.56
C ILE A 7 -4.74 -8.38 -9.64
N ILE A 8 -3.81 -7.59 -10.19
CA ILE A 8 -2.85 -6.81 -9.39
C ILE A 8 -3.57 -5.79 -8.50
N GLY A 9 -4.57 -5.07 -9.03
CA GLY A 9 -5.39 -4.15 -8.26
C GLY A 9 -6.16 -4.88 -7.14
N ALA A 10 -6.82 -5.99 -7.45
CA ALA A 10 -7.52 -6.81 -6.46
C ALA A 10 -6.58 -7.35 -5.37
N LEU A 11 -5.37 -7.80 -5.75
CA LEU A 11 -4.33 -8.21 -4.81
C LEU A 11 -3.87 -7.05 -3.92
N GLY A 12 -3.71 -5.86 -4.48
CA GLY A 12 -3.36 -4.67 -3.70
C GLY A 12 -4.42 -4.33 -2.65
N ILE A 13 -5.72 -4.40 -3.01
CA ILE A 13 -6.82 -4.18 -2.06
C ILE A 13 -6.80 -5.25 -0.97
N LEU A 14 -6.59 -6.51 -1.34
CA LEU A 14 -6.49 -7.62 -0.39
C LEU A 14 -5.32 -7.43 0.57
N LEU A 15 -4.15 -7.03 0.08
CA LEU A 15 -2.97 -6.76 0.90
C LEU A 15 -3.23 -5.63 1.90
N ILE A 16 -3.81 -4.52 1.46
CA ILE A 16 -4.17 -3.41 2.36
C ILE A 16 -5.19 -3.87 3.41
N SER A 17 -6.20 -4.64 2.99
CA SER A 17 -7.22 -5.18 3.90
C SER A 17 -6.60 -6.10 4.97
N VAL A 18 -5.67 -6.99 4.57
CA VAL A 18 -4.92 -7.84 5.50
C VAL A 18 -4.05 -6.98 6.42
N GLY A 19 -3.45 -5.91 5.93
CA GLY A 19 -2.74 -4.91 6.73
C GLY A 19 -3.63 -4.33 7.83
N ILE A 20 -4.85 -3.89 7.50
CA ILE A 20 -5.82 -3.30 8.45
C ILE A 20 -6.20 -4.29 9.55
N VAL A 21 -6.41 -5.56 9.20
CA VAL A 21 -6.76 -6.60 10.18
C VAL A 21 -5.56 -7.00 11.04
N THR A 22 -4.33 -6.85 10.51
CA THR A 22 -3.11 -7.24 11.20
C THR A 22 -2.76 -6.24 12.30
N LYS A 23 -3.02 -6.59 13.56
CA LYS A 23 -2.71 -5.73 14.73
C LYS A 23 -1.20 -5.52 15.00
N LYS A 24 -0.30 -6.16 14.24
CA LYS A 24 1.14 -5.96 14.34
C LYS A 24 1.56 -4.76 13.49
N ARG A 25 1.84 -3.62 14.13
CA ARG A 25 2.26 -2.36 13.46
C ARG A 25 3.31 -2.55 12.36
N LYS A 26 4.44 -3.21 12.66
CA LYS A 26 5.50 -3.44 11.67
C LYS A 26 5.03 -4.23 10.44
N THR A 27 4.14 -5.20 10.64
CA THR A 27 3.65 -6.05 9.55
C THR A 27 2.54 -5.33 8.77
N GLN A 28 1.69 -4.57 9.46
CA GLN A 28 0.68 -3.70 8.85
C GLN A 28 1.33 -2.72 7.85
N ASP A 29 2.39 -2.02 8.26
CA ASP A 29 3.03 -1.02 7.39
C ASP A 29 3.66 -1.67 6.15
N ILE A 30 4.25 -2.87 6.29
CA ILE A 30 4.78 -3.63 5.13
C ILE A 30 3.65 -3.98 4.15
N TYR A 31 2.51 -4.45 4.66
CA TYR A 31 1.34 -4.75 3.82
C TYR A 31 0.77 -3.49 3.15
N TYR A 32 0.77 -2.34 3.84
CA TYR A 32 0.35 -1.07 3.26
C TYR A 32 1.29 -0.58 2.18
N ILE A 33 2.61 -0.74 2.34
CA ILE A 33 3.59 -0.36 1.32
C ILE A 33 3.44 -1.26 0.09
N PHE A 34 3.40 -2.58 0.26
CA PHE A 34 3.27 -3.53 -0.86
C PHE A 34 1.92 -3.41 -1.56
N GLY A 35 0.83 -3.37 -0.80
CA GLY A 35 -0.51 -3.15 -1.34
C GLY A 35 -0.65 -1.76 -1.98
N GLY A 36 0.00 -0.77 -1.38
CA GLY A 36 0.25 0.59 -1.86
C GLY A 36 0.72 0.62 -3.31
N ILE A 37 1.91 0.06 -3.53
CA ILE A 37 2.59 -0.01 -4.82
C ILE A 37 1.78 -0.83 -5.84
N CYS A 38 1.17 -1.95 -5.45
CA CYS A 38 0.33 -2.74 -6.35
C CYS A 38 -0.88 -1.96 -6.87
N LEU A 39 -1.60 -1.25 -5.99
CA LEU A 39 -2.71 -0.38 -6.39
C LEU A 39 -2.23 0.81 -7.24
N GLU A 40 -1.04 1.34 -6.96
CA GLU A 40 -0.50 2.48 -7.69
C GLU A 40 -0.24 2.11 -9.15
N ILE A 41 0.39 0.95 -9.38
CA ILE A 41 0.59 0.38 -10.71
C ILE A 41 -0.75 0.19 -11.43
N TYR A 42 -1.77 -0.31 -10.72
CA TYR A 42 -3.11 -0.45 -11.27
C TYR A 42 -3.75 0.90 -11.62
N SER A 43 -3.55 1.91 -10.78
CA SER A 43 -4.14 3.25 -10.95
C SER A 43 -3.49 4.02 -12.09
N ILE A 44 -2.17 3.87 -12.26
CA ILE A 44 -1.45 4.36 -13.45
C ILE A 44 -1.98 3.67 -14.71
N HIS A 45 -2.27 2.37 -14.63
CA HIS A 45 -2.83 1.63 -15.77
C HIS A 45 -4.24 2.08 -16.16
N ILE A 46 -5.10 2.39 -15.18
CA ILE A 46 -6.46 2.89 -15.44
C ILE A 46 -6.47 4.38 -15.81
N GLY A 47 -5.38 5.11 -15.54
CA GLY A 47 -5.23 6.53 -15.82
C GLY A 47 -5.97 7.45 -14.85
N ASP A 48 -6.29 6.98 -13.65
CA ASP A 48 -7.02 7.78 -12.65
C ASP A 48 -6.07 8.63 -11.81
N LEU A 49 -5.96 9.90 -12.16
CA LEU A 49 -5.13 10.90 -11.48
C LEU A 49 -5.42 11.02 -9.98
N ILE A 50 -6.69 10.97 -9.57
CA ILE A 50 -7.07 11.13 -8.16
C ILE A 50 -6.56 9.93 -7.38
N PHE A 51 -6.77 8.74 -7.92
CA PHE A 51 -6.36 7.50 -7.26
C PHE A 51 -4.83 7.37 -7.22
N ILE A 52 -4.12 7.78 -8.27
CA ILE A 52 -2.65 7.83 -8.30
C ILE A 52 -2.11 8.74 -7.19
N ILE A 53 -2.61 9.97 -7.09
CA ILE A 53 -2.16 10.93 -6.07
C ILE A 53 -2.43 10.40 -4.66
N LEU A 54 -3.64 9.87 -4.43
CA LEU A 54 -4.02 9.27 -3.15
C LEU A 54 -3.08 8.12 -2.80
N GLN A 55 -2.74 7.28 -3.77
CA GLN A 55 -1.88 6.12 -3.55
C GLN A 55 -0.44 6.50 -3.27
N ILE A 56 0.09 7.55 -3.91
CA ILE A 56 1.40 8.10 -3.61
C ILE A 56 1.44 8.60 -2.16
N ILE A 57 0.47 9.43 -1.76
CA ILE A 57 0.41 9.98 -0.39
C ILE A 57 0.26 8.86 0.64
N PHE A 58 -0.59 7.88 0.36
CA PHE A 58 -0.80 6.71 1.22
C PHE A 58 0.49 5.90 1.40
N THR A 59 1.15 5.57 0.30
CA THR A 59 2.39 4.78 0.30
C THR A 59 3.52 5.52 1.02
N LEU A 60 3.69 6.82 0.76
CA LEU A 60 4.68 7.66 1.46
C LEU A 60 4.42 7.72 2.97
N THR A 61 3.15 7.86 3.37
CA THR A 61 2.77 7.87 4.78
C THR A 61 3.08 6.53 5.46
N ALA A 62 2.78 5.42 4.79
CA ALA A 62 3.09 4.08 5.29
C ALA A 62 4.60 3.84 5.42
N VAL A 63 5.41 4.34 4.47
CA VAL A 63 6.89 4.30 4.55
C VAL A 63 7.39 5.14 5.73
N TYR A 64 6.86 6.35 5.92
CA TYR A 64 7.24 7.21 7.02
C TYR A 64 6.92 6.56 8.38
N ASP A 65 5.72 6.01 8.54
CA ASP A 65 5.33 5.30 9.77
C ASP A 65 6.20 4.06 10.01
N PHE A 66 6.52 3.30 8.97
CA PHE A 66 7.42 2.15 9.07
C PHE A 66 8.80 2.55 9.60
N ILE A 67 9.41 3.61 9.04
CA ILE A 67 10.71 4.13 9.46
C ILE A 67 10.62 4.65 10.90
N LYS A 68 9.59 5.43 11.21
CA LYS A 68 9.36 5.98 12.56
C LYS A 68 9.21 4.89 13.61
N ILE A 69 8.44 3.84 13.33
CA ILE A 69 8.24 2.71 14.24
C ILE A 69 9.54 1.92 14.43
N GLN A 70 10.33 1.71 13.37
CA GLN A 70 11.65 1.08 13.50
C GLN A 70 12.61 1.92 14.36
N PHE A 71 12.54 3.24 14.27
CA PHE A 71 13.41 4.14 15.01
C PHE A 71 12.97 4.35 16.48
N PHE A 72 11.66 4.44 16.77
CA PHE A 72 11.14 4.71 18.11
C PHE A 72 10.87 3.47 18.99
N GLN A 73 10.78 2.25 18.44
CA GLN A 73 10.65 1.02 19.23
C GLN A 73 12.01 0.47 19.72
N LYS A 74 13.11 1.18 19.47
CA LYS A 74 14.46 0.77 19.88
C LYS A 74 14.98 1.53 21.12
N GLN A 75 14.11 2.26 21.82
CA GLN A 75 14.41 2.96 23.08
C GLN A 75 13.63 2.29 24.22
#